data_AF-A0A1N6X6E8-F1
#
_entry.id   AF-A0A1N6X6E8-F1
#
_cell.length_a   1.000
_cell.length_b   1.000
_cell.length_c   1.000
_cell.angle_alpha   90.00
_cell.angle_beta   90.00
_cell.angle_gamma   90.00
#
_symmetry.space_group_name_H-M   'P 1'
#
loop_
_entity.id
_entity.type
_entity.pdbx_description
1 polymer ?
#
loop_
_entity_poly.entity_id
_entity_poly.type
_entity_poly.pdbx_seq_one_letter_code
_entity_poly.pdbx_strand_id
1 'polypeptide(L)'
;MSLFHLPGQKTTVPTALTISISSEADGRKRQRYAKRDIGGIGIAVVSRGSAIGELNEAIVEGGHVKLAFCNANLVNVAADDAPLKRSLATFLVLADGIGVDIGSWLLYASPFPDNLNGTDFFPAFFGSQQRSLHVALLGGRPGVPDRAAAQLAQRYPQHRFSIVSHGYYSPEEEEGLLERLKADRPDILLVAFGNPLQERFIAAKLGPQHCAVAAGVGALFDFFAGEVQRAPEAFRRMRLEWVYRLWLEPRRLWRRYVLGNPAFLMRVLRQYLSGTHAAR
;
A
#
# COMPACT_ATOMS: atom_id res chain seq x y z
N MET A 1 20.08 -14.10 -89.74
CA MET A 1 21.22 -13.26 -89.36
C MET A 1 20.98 -12.74 -87.95
N SER A 2 21.92 -13.01 -87.04
CA SER A 2 22.07 -12.50 -85.66
C SER A 2 20.94 -12.81 -84.66
N LEU A 3 21.08 -13.75 -83.72
CA LEU A 3 21.93 -13.72 -82.51
C LEU A 3 21.89 -12.38 -81.79
N PHE A 4 21.15 -12.30 -80.67
CA PHE A 4 21.63 -11.64 -79.45
C PHE A 4 21.09 -12.37 -78.22
N HIS A 5 22.05 -12.93 -77.47
CA HIS A 5 21.92 -13.50 -76.15
C HIS A 5 22.44 -12.43 -75.18
N LEU A 6 21.71 -12.04 -74.15
CA LEU A 6 22.28 -11.61 -72.87
C LEU A 6 21.27 -11.83 -71.72
N PRO A 7 21.77 -12.07 -70.49
CA PRO A 7 21.08 -12.85 -69.47
C PRO A 7 20.66 -12.05 -68.23
N GLY A 8 19.85 -12.69 -67.39
CA GLY A 8 19.94 -12.54 -65.94
C GLY A 8 19.07 -11.48 -65.29
N GLN A 9 17.92 -11.90 -64.77
CA GLN A 9 17.42 -11.38 -63.51
C GLN A 9 17.10 -12.55 -62.58
N LYS A 10 17.98 -12.73 -61.59
CA LYS A 10 17.74 -13.55 -60.41
C LYS A 10 16.60 -12.89 -59.64
N THR A 11 15.48 -13.59 -59.53
CA THR A 11 14.44 -13.30 -58.54
C THR A 11 15.01 -13.54 -57.15
N THR A 12 15.44 -12.46 -56.49
CA THR A 12 15.73 -12.46 -55.07
C THR A 12 14.42 -12.59 -54.31
N VAL A 13 14.16 -13.78 -53.79
CA VAL A 13 13.15 -14.05 -52.76
C VAL A 13 13.53 -13.24 -51.52
N PRO A 14 12.67 -12.35 -50.99
CA PRO A 14 13.00 -11.61 -49.79
C PRO A 14 13.08 -12.57 -48.60
N THR A 15 14.20 -12.46 -47.90
CA THR A 15 14.61 -13.15 -46.69
C THR A 15 13.48 -13.23 -45.67
N ALA A 16 13.24 -14.45 -45.19
CA ALA A 16 12.37 -14.74 -44.07
C ALA A 16 12.72 -13.82 -42.88
N LEU A 17 11.75 -13.01 -42.46
CA LEU A 17 11.76 -12.35 -41.17
C LEU A 17 11.64 -13.44 -40.11
N THR A 18 12.79 -13.93 -39.65
CA THR A 18 12.89 -14.70 -38.40
C THR A 18 12.45 -13.77 -37.27
N ILE A 19 11.18 -13.86 -36.90
CA ILE A 19 10.67 -13.33 -35.65
C ILE A 19 11.42 -14.09 -34.56
N SER A 20 12.47 -13.46 -34.02
CA SER A 20 13.11 -13.94 -32.81
C SER A 20 12.08 -13.79 -31.70
N ILE A 21 11.43 -14.89 -31.34
CA ILE A 21 10.62 -14.99 -30.14
C ILE A 21 11.62 -14.97 -28.98
N SER A 22 11.96 -13.77 -28.53
CA SER A 22 12.67 -13.58 -27.27
C SER A 22 11.71 -13.93 -26.14
N SER A 23 11.71 -15.20 -25.80
CA SER A 23 11.19 -15.74 -24.54
C SER A 23 12.02 -15.18 -23.40
N GLU A 24 11.52 -14.13 -22.76
CA GLU A 24 11.88 -13.76 -21.38
C GLU A 24 10.66 -13.09 -20.74
N ALA A 25 9.82 -13.92 -20.11
CA ALA A 25 8.75 -13.47 -19.22
C ALA A 25 9.37 -12.96 -17.91
N ASP A 26 9.87 -11.72 -17.92
CA ASP A 26 10.16 -10.99 -16.68
C ASP A 26 8.88 -10.26 -16.23
N GLY A 27 8.18 -10.89 -15.28
CA GLY A 27 6.88 -10.49 -14.74
C GLY A 27 6.89 -9.24 -13.85
N ARG A 28 7.50 -8.13 -14.30
CA ARG A 28 7.29 -6.81 -13.70
C ARG A 28 6.43 -5.95 -14.62
N LYS A 29 5.11 -5.98 -14.41
CA LYS A 29 4.24 -4.91 -14.91
C LYS A 29 4.84 -3.56 -14.51
N ARG A 30 5.10 -2.69 -15.50
CA ARG A 30 5.59 -1.32 -15.29
C ARG A 30 4.70 -0.64 -14.24
N GLN A 31 5.29 -0.10 -13.17
CA GLN A 31 4.56 0.73 -12.21
C GLN A 31 3.95 1.92 -12.96
N ARG A 32 2.61 2.01 -12.96
CA ARG A 32 1.84 2.96 -13.79
C ARG A 32 1.76 4.38 -13.22
N TYR A 33 2.37 4.62 -12.07
CA TYR A 33 2.25 5.88 -11.33
C TYR A 33 3.62 6.43 -10.95
N ALA A 34 3.72 7.76 -10.93
CA ALA A 34 4.89 8.45 -10.39
C ALA A 34 5.00 8.21 -8.88
N LYS A 35 6.23 8.30 -8.36
CA LYS A 35 6.51 8.26 -6.93
C LYS A 35 7.22 9.53 -6.49
N ARG A 36 6.92 10.02 -5.29
CA ARG A 36 7.64 11.09 -4.61
C ARG A 36 8.38 10.52 -3.42
N ASP A 37 9.66 10.85 -3.29
CA ASP A 37 10.47 10.43 -2.16
C ASP A 37 10.25 11.39 -0.99
N ILE A 38 9.64 10.90 0.09
CA ILE A 38 9.50 11.64 1.35
C ILE A 38 10.25 10.87 2.44
N GLY A 39 11.41 11.38 2.85
CA GLY A 39 12.23 10.79 3.91
C GLY A 39 12.87 9.43 3.57
N GLY A 40 13.08 9.14 2.29
CA GLY A 40 13.60 7.88 1.79
C GLY A 40 12.53 6.82 1.50
N ILE A 41 11.25 7.23 1.42
CA ILE A 41 10.11 6.37 1.13
C ILE A 41 9.44 6.88 -0.15
N GLY A 42 9.37 6.03 -1.19
CA GLY A 42 8.68 6.34 -2.44
C GLY A 42 7.16 6.20 -2.32
N ILE A 43 6.47 7.32 -2.13
CA ILE A 43 5.01 7.40 -2.01
C ILE A 43 4.39 7.57 -3.40
N ALA A 44 3.39 6.77 -3.73
CA ALA A 44 2.68 6.83 -5.00
C ALA A 44 1.88 8.13 -5.16
N VAL A 45 2.03 8.78 -6.32
CA VAL A 45 1.24 9.95 -6.71
C VAL A 45 0.00 9.47 -7.46
N VAL A 46 -1.03 9.09 -6.70
CA VAL A 46 -2.25 8.48 -7.24
C VAL A 46 -3.50 9.07 -6.61
N SER A 47 -4.59 9.10 -7.37
CA SER A 47 -5.93 9.34 -6.82
C SER A 47 -6.47 8.11 -6.11
N ARG A 48 -7.53 8.27 -5.33
CA ARG A 48 -8.26 7.16 -4.71
C ARG A 48 -8.75 6.16 -5.74
N GLY A 49 -9.34 6.64 -6.84
CA GLY A 49 -9.83 5.78 -7.91
C GLY A 49 -8.72 4.95 -8.57
N SER A 50 -7.57 5.59 -8.83
CA SER A 50 -6.39 4.90 -9.37
C SER A 50 -5.85 3.85 -8.39
N ALA A 51 -5.73 4.18 -7.10
CA ALA A 51 -5.28 3.24 -6.08
C ALA A 51 -6.23 2.04 -5.91
N ILE A 52 -7.55 2.27 -5.96
CA ILE A 52 -8.55 1.19 -5.99
C ILE A 52 -8.36 0.32 -7.25
N GLY A 53 -8.12 0.94 -8.41
CA GLY A 53 -7.85 0.25 -9.66
C GLY A 53 -6.67 -0.71 -9.59
N GLU A 54 -5.55 -0.28 -8.99
CA GLU A 54 -4.37 -1.14 -8.76
C GLU A 54 -4.69 -2.38 -7.91
N LEU A 55 -5.52 -2.22 -6.87
CA LEU A 55 -5.94 -3.36 -6.05
C LEU A 55 -6.87 -4.30 -6.81
N ASN A 56 -7.83 -3.75 -7.57
CA ASN A 56 -8.76 -4.53 -8.37
C ASN A 56 -8.03 -5.33 -9.46
N GLU A 57 -7.04 -4.75 -10.12
CA GLU A 57 -6.22 -5.44 -11.12
C GLU A 57 -5.49 -6.63 -10.50
N ALA A 58 -4.86 -6.44 -9.33
CA ALA A 58 -4.20 -7.53 -8.61
C ALA A 58 -5.18 -8.66 -8.21
N ILE A 59 -6.38 -8.30 -7.76
CA ILE A 59 -7.43 -9.26 -7.35
C ILE A 59 -7.98 -10.04 -8.56
N VAL A 60 -8.09 -9.42 -9.74
CA VAL A 60 -8.65 -10.07 -10.94
C VAL A 60 -7.62 -10.92 -11.66
N GLU A 61 -6.39 -10.45 -11.77
CA GLU A 61 -5.35 -11.12 -12.56
C GLU A 61 -4.51 -12.10 -11.75
N GLY A 62 -4.78 -12.25 -10.44
CA GLY A 62 -3.98 -13.10 -9.55
C GLY A 62 -2.60 -12.51 -9.23
N GLY A 63 -2.48 -11.18 -9.22
CA GLY A 63 -1.29 -10.46 -8.79
C GLY A 63 -1.11 -10.45 -7.27
N HIS A 64 -0.04 -9.80 -6.81
CA HIS A 64 0.21 -9.61 -5.38
C HIS A 64 0.65 -8.18 -5.08
N VAL A 65 -0.17 -7.43 -4.36
CA VAL A 65 0.11 -6.05 -3.94
C VAL A 65 0.34 -6.00 -2.44
N LYS A 66 1.47 -5.44 -2.05
CA LYS A 66 1.79 -5.06 -0.67
C LYS A 66 1.43 -3.59 -0.50
N LEU A 67 0.45 -3.28 0.36
CA LEU A 67 -0.09 -1.94 0.55
C LEU A 67 0.34 -1.38 1.91
N ALA A 68 0.87 -0.16 1.92
CA ALA A 68 1.20 0.59 3.14
C ALA A 68 0.68 2.03 3.04
N PHE A 69 0.40 2.63 4.21
CA PHE A 69 0.00 4.04 4.32
C PHE A 69 1.14 4.82 4.97
N CYS A 70 1.68 5.80 4.25
CA CYS A 70 2.79 6.62 4.73
C CYS A 70 2.26 7.89 5.36
N ASN A 71 2.45 7.99 6.68
CA ASN A 71 2.26 9.20 7.46
C ASN A 71 3.60 9.63 8.08
N ALA A 72 3.62 10.80 8.73
CA ALA A 72 4.83 11.34 9.36
C ALA A 72 5.52 10.37 10.33
N ASN A 73 4.76 9.50 11.01
CA ASN A 73 5.33 8.50 11.92
C ASN A 73 6.07 7.39 11.17
N LEU A 74 5.54 6.89 10.05
CA LEU A 74 6.24 5.88 9.26
C LEU A 74 7.58 6.43 8.73
N VAL A 75 7.60 7.68 8.27
CA VAL A 75 8.84 8.36 7.85
C VAL A 75 9.85 8.45 9.00
N ASN A 76 9.40 8.83 10.21
CA ASN A 76 10.29 8.89 11.37
C ASN A 76 10.83 7.53 11.78
N VAL A 77 9.98 6.51 11.83
CA VAL A 77 10.38 5.14 12.20
C VAL A 77 11.33 4.55 11.16
N ALA A 78 11.12 4.85 9.88
CA ALA A 78 11.98 4.38 8.81
C ALA A 78 13.31 5.15 8.69
N ALA A 79 13.43 6.34 9.28
CA ALA A 79 14.53 7.27 9.02
C ALA A 79 15.92 6.61 9.08
N ASP A 80 16.15 5.81 10.12
CA ASP A 80 17.42 5.12 10.39
C ASP A 80 17.31 3.59 10.19
N ASP A 81 16.25 3.12 9.52
CA ASP A 81 15.96 1.71 9.27
C ASP A 81 16.02 1.39 7.77
N ALA A 82 17.24 1.18 7.27
CA ALA A 82 17.48 0.83 5.87
C ALA A 82 16.77 -0.48 5.43
N PRO A 83 16.72 -1.57 6.25
CA PRO A 83 15.90 -2.74 5.95
C PRO A 83 14.41 -2.43 5.72
N LEU A 84 13.81 -1.56 6.55
CA LEU A 84 12.42 -1.15 6.37
C LEU A 84 12.22 -0.33 5.09
N LYS A 85 13.10 0.63 4.80
CA LYS A 85 13.04 1.39 3.53
C LYS A 85 13.12 0.48 2.31
N ARG A 86 14.03 -0.51 2.32
CA ARG A 86 14.13 -1.52 1.25
C ARG A 86 12.85 -2.34 1.12
N SER A 87 12.26 -2.74 2.24
CA SER A 87 10.99 -3.46 2.25
C SER A 87 9.88 -2.62 1.61
N LEU A 88 9.73 -1.36 2.06
CA LEU A 88 8.74 -0.41 1.55
C LEU A 88 8.89 -0.07 0.05
N ALA A 89 10.10 -0.19 -0.51
CA ALA A 89 10.29 -0.02 -1.96
C ALA A 89 9.52 -1.05 -2.80
N THR A 90 9.16 -2.20 -2.21
CA THR A 90 8.34 -3.25 -2.84
C THR A 90 6.83 -3.03 -2.68
N PHE A 91 6.41 -1.98 -1.96
CA PHE A 91 5.01 -1.72 -1.65
C PHE A 91 4.42 -0.67 -2.61
N LEU A 92 3.10 -0.76 -2.81
CA LEU A 92 2.27 0.39 -3.13
C LEU A 92 2.14 1.20 -1.82
N VAL A 93 2.78 2.35 -1.76
CA VAL A 93 2.76 3.22 -0.58
C VAL A 93 1.85 4.42 -0.85
N LEU A 94 0.74 4.52 -0.14
CA LEU A 94 -0.24 5.59 -0.28
C LEU A 94 0.01 6.73 0.71
N ALA A 95 -0.27 7.96 0.30
CA ALA A 95 -0.15 9.13 1.16
C ALA A 95 -1.24 9.14 2.26
N ASP A 96 -0.84 9.28 3.52
CA ASP A 96 -1.73 9.33 4.68
C ASP A 96 -1.43 10.54 5.57
N GLY A 97 -2.37 11.48 5.58
CA GLY A 97 -2.39 12.62 6.49
C GLY A 97 -1.64 13.87 6.02
N ILE A 98 -1.83 14.96 6.77
CA ILE A 98 -1.34 16.29 6.40
C ILE A 98 0.19 16.42 6.39
N GLY A 99 0.89 15.64 7.23
CA GLY A 99 2.35 15.70 7.31
C GLY A 99 3.02 15.39 5.98
N VAL A 100 2.64 14.28 5.33
CA VAL A 100 3.24 13.89 4.05
C VAL A 100 2.84 14.82 2.91
N ASP A 101 1.65 15.42 2.95
CA ASP A 101 1.24 16.45 2.00
C ASP A 101 2.08 17.72 2.12
N ILE A 102 2.34 18.19 3.35
CA ILE A 102 3.25 19.30 3.61
C ILE A 102 4.65 18.95 3.08
N GLY A 103 5.11 17.71 3.34
CA GLY A 103 6.38 17.22 2.84
C GLY A 103 6.46 17.25 1.31
N SER A 104 5.41 16.79 0.64
CA SER A 104 5.30 16.82 -0.81
C SER A 104 5.28 18.24 -1.35
N TRP A 105 4.56 19.15 -0.70
CA TRP A 105 4.52 20.55 -1.12
C TRP A 105 5.89 21.22 -0.99
N LEU A 106 6.60 20.99 0.12
CA LEU A 106 7.93 21.55 0.34
C LEU A 106 8.98 21.03 -0.66
N LEU A 107 8.93 19.74 -0.97
CA LEU A 107 9.94 19.09 -1.83
C LEU A 107 9.62 19.14 -3.33
N TYR A 108 8.33 19.20 -3.69
CA TYR A 108 7.88 19.05 -5.09
C TYR A 108 6.93 20.15 -5.55
N ALA A 109 6.74 21.21 -4.75
CA ALA A 109 5.83 22.33 -5.03
C ALA A 109 4.39 21.91 -5.35
N SER A 110 3.96 20.72 -4.90
CA SER A 110 2.66 20.15 -5.24
C SER A 110 2.19 19.17 -4.15
N PRO A 111 0.91 19.22 -3.73
CA PRO A 111 0.36 18.24 -2.79
C PRO A 111 0.15 16.87 -3.48
N PHE A 112 -0.12 15.83 -2.70
CA PHE A 112 -0.64 14.58 -3.26
C PHE A 112 -2.07 14.77 -3.79
N PRO A 113 -2.51 14.00 -4.80
CA PRO A 113 -3.85 14.14 -5.38
C PRO A 113 -4.98 13.94 -4.35
N ASP A 114 -4.81 12.96 -3.46
CA ASP A 114 -5.77 12.61 -2.43
C ASP A 114 -5.07 12.26 -1.11
N ASN A 115 -5.73 12.55 0.02
CA ASN A 115 -5.39 11.95 1.31
C ASN A 115 -6.01 10.56 1.37
N LEU A 116 -5.17 9.53 1.22
CA LEU A 116 -5.59 8.13 1.12
C LEU A 116 -5.50 7.42 2.45
N ASN A 117 -5.81 8.10 3.57
CA ASN A 117 -5.83 7.48 4.89
C ASN A 117 -6.68 6.19 4.89
N GLY A 118 -6.22 5.16 5.61
CA GLY A 118 -6.86 3.85 5.61
C GLY A 118 -8.33 3.88 6.06
N THR A 119 -8.69 4.80 6.95
CA THR A 119 -10.05 4.90 7.52
C THR A 119 -11.09 5.46 6.56
N ASP A 120 -10.67 6.12 5.48
CA ASP A 120 -11.54 6.55 4.38
C ASP A 120 -11.34 5.66 3.15
N PHE A 121 -10.11 5.21 2.91
CA PHE A 121 -9.76 4.39 1.75
C PHE A 121 -10.52 3.06 1.73
N PHE A 122 -10.49 2.28 2.83
CA PHE A 122 -11.16 0.96 2.84
C PHE A 122 -12.68 1.03 2.75
N PRO A 123 -13.38 1.94 3.45
CA PRO A 123 -14.81 2.14 3.23
C PRO A 123 -15.17 2.46 1.77
N ALA A 124 -14.42 3.36 1.13
CA ALA A 124 -14.62 3.69 -0.28
C ALA A 124 -14.31 2.51 -1.19
N PHE A 125 -13.22 1.79 -0.90
CA PHE A 125 -12.83 0.59 -1.63
C PHE A 125 -13.94 -0.46 -1.57
N PHE A 126 -14.38 -0.90 -0.39
CA PHE A 126 -15.45 -1.89 -0.22
C PHE A 126 -16.78 -1.43 -0.83
N GLY A 127 -17.16 -0.16 -0.62
CA GLY A 127 -18.39 0.39 -1.19
C GLY A 127 -18.39 0.47 -2.73
N SER A 128 -17.21 0.49 -3.36
CA SER A 128 -17.09 0.56 -4.83
C SER A 128 -17.09 -0.81 -5.52
N GLN A 129 -16.98 -1.91 -4.76
CA GLN A 129 -16.83 -3.24 -5.33
C GLN A 129 -18.16 -3.79 -5.85
N GLN A 130 -18.13 -4.27 -7.09
CA GLN A 130 -19.26 -4.97 -7.72
C GLN A 130 -19.21 -6.48 -7.50
N ARG A 131 -18.02 -7.03 -7.23
CA ARG A 131 -17.84 -8.45 -6.91
C ARG A 131 -17.83 -8.67 -5.40
N SER A 132 -18.26 -9.85 -4.98
CA SER A 132 -17.98 -10.30 -3.62
C SER A 132 -16.47 -10.43 -3.44
N LEU A 133 -15.99 -9.97 -2.28
CA LEU A 133 -14.61 -10.07 -1.88
C LEU A 133 -14.54 -10.92 -0.62
N HIS A 134 -13.49 -11.70 -0.51
CA HIS A 134 -13.12 -12.35 0.73
C HIS A 134 -11.98 -11.59 1.39
N VAL A 135 -12.30 -10.97 2.52
CA VAL A 135 -11.41 -10.10 3.30
C VAL A 135 -11.08 -10.78 4.62
N ALA A 136 -9.80 -11.06 4.83
CA ALA A 136 -9.30 -11.64 6.07
C ALA A 136 -8.69 -10.57 6.98
N LEU A 137 -8.90 -10.71 8.29
CA LEU A 137 -8.38 -9.80 9.31
C LEU A 137 -7.33 -10.50 10.16
N LEU A 138 -6.17 -9.86 10.29
CA LEU A 138 -5.05 -10.32 11.11
C LEU A 138 -4.50 -9.15 11.94
N GLY A 139 -4.51 -9.28 13.26
CA GLY A 139 -3.95 -8.25 14.15
C GLY A 139 -4.95 -7.60 15.10
N GLY A 140 -4.53 -6.53 15.76
CA GLY A 140 -5.27 -5.91 16.85
C GLY A 140 -5.20 -6.68 18.17
N ARG A 141 -5.79 -6.10 19.22
CA ARG A 141 -5.93 -6.76 20.54
C ARG A 141 -6.93 -7.93 20.44
N PRO A 142 -6.84 -8.95 21.32
CA PRO A 142 -7.84 -10.01 21.38
C PRO A 142 -9.27 -9.46 21.41
N GLY A 143 -10.15 -10.03 20.58
CA GLY A 143 -11.55 -9.61 20.43
C GLY A 143 -11.79 -8.37 19.54
N VAL A 144 -10.78 -7.54 19.26
CA VAL A 144 -10.90 -6.39 18.34
C VAL A 144 -11.16 -6.83 16.88
N PRO A 145 -10.41 -7.80 16.29
CA PRO A 145 -10.67 -8.22 14.91
C PRO A 145 -12.07 -8.85 14.76
N ASP A 146 -12.57 -9.58 15.77
CA ASP A 146 -13.91 -10.18 15.77
C ASP A 146 -15.01 -9.11 15.68
N ARG A 147 -14.93 -8.08 16.54
CA ARG A 147 -15.87 -6.95 16.49
C ARG A 147 -15.76 -6.17 15.18
N ALA A 148 -14.54 -5.95 14.69
CA ALA A 148 -14.32 -5.28 13.42
C ALA A 148 -14.93 -6.06 12.24
N ALA A 149 -14.73 -7.38 12.19
CA ALA A 149 -15.31 -8.25 11.16
C ALA A 149 -16.84 -8.25 11.21
N ALA A 150 -17.45 -8.31 12.39
CA ALA A 150 -18.90 -8.24 12.54
C ALA A 150 -19.48 -6.91 12.03
N GLN A 151 -18.85 -5.78 12.37
CA GLN A 151 -19.27 -4.45 11.91
C GLN A 151 -19.05 -4.26 10.40
N LEU A 152 -17.95 -4.80 9.86
CA LEU A 152 -17.68 -4.82 8.42
C LEU A 152 -18.72 -5.65 7.67
N ALA A 153 -19.07 -6.84 8.17
CA ALA A 153 -20.08 -7.72 7.57
C ALA A 153 -21.47 -7.07 7.59
N GLN A 154 -21.82 -6.36 8.67
CA GLN A 154 -23.07 -5.60 8.74
C GLN A 154 -23.11 -4.45 7.72
N ARG A 155 -21.98 -3.75 7.55
CA ARG A 155 -21.91 -2.56 6.69
C ARG A 155 -21.74 -2.88 5.20
N TYR A 156 -21.07 -3.98 4.89
CA TYR A 156 -20.78 -4.43 3.52
C TYR A 156 -21.19 -5.91 3.34
N PRO A 157 -22.51 -6.21 3.38
CA PRO A 157 -23.02 -7.58 3.38
C PRO A 157 -22.70 -8.36 2.10
N GLN A 158 -22.29 -7.68 1.02
CA GLN A 158 -21.85 -8.30 -0.22
C GLN A 158 -20.46 -8.95 -0.12
N HIS A 159 -19.71 -8.72 0.96
CA HIS A 159 -18.37 -9.27 1.18
C HIS A 159 -18.34 -10.28 2.31
N ARG A 160 -17.41 -11.25 2.22
CA ARG A 160 -17.11 -12.21 3.28
C ARG A 160 -15.94 -11.69 4.10
N PHE A 161 -16.14 -11.56 5.41
CA PHE A 161 -15.07 -11.20 6.35
C PHE A 161 -14.70 -12.41 7.21
N SER A 162 -13.42 -12.81 7.21
CA SER A 162 -12.89 -13.88 8.07
C SER A 162 -11.85 -13.31 9.04
N ILE A 163 -11.71 -13.95 10.21
CA ILE A 163 -10.66 -13.64 11.18
C ILE A 163 -9.59 -14.72 11.08
N VAL A 164 -8.34 -14.30 10.95
CA VAL A 164 -7.17 -15.18 10.93
C VAL A 164 -6.63 -15.35 12.34
N SER A 165 -6.32 -14.23 13.00
CA SER A 165 -5.90 -14.17 14.40
C SER A 165 -5.87 -12.73 14.91
N HIS A 166 -5.82 -12.55 16.23
CA HIS A 166 -5.37 -11.29 16.84
C HIS A 166 -3.84 -11.13 16.69
N GLY A 167 -3.30 -9.96 17.02
CA GLY A 167 -1.88 -9.63 16.81
C GLY A 167 -0.93 -10.12 17.90
N TYR A 168 -1.37 -11.03 18.77
CA TYR A 168 -0.63 -11.48 19.95
C TYR A 168 -0.51 -13.01 19.94
N TYR A 169 0.10 -13.54 18.89
CA TYR A 169 0.37 -14.98 18.75
C TYR A 169 1.86 -15.26 19.00
N SER A 170 2.20 -16.48 19.41
CA SER A 170 3.57 -16.91 19.64
C SER A 170 4.29 -17.21 18.32
N PRO A 171 5.64 -17.16 18.28
CA PRO A 171 6.39 -17.53 17.08
C PRO A 171 6.07 -18.94 16.56
N GLU A 172 5.75 -19.87 17.45
CA GLU A 172 5.39 -21.26 17.14
C GLU A 172 4.02 -21.36 16.43
N GLU A 173 3.11 -20.42 16.69
CA GLU A 173 1.80 -20.35 16.06
C GLU A 173 1.85 -19.73 14.64
N GLU A 174 2.94 -19.03 14.30
CA GLU A 174 3.05 -18.28 13.05
C GLU A 174 2.99 -19.19 11.82
N GLU A 175 3.67 -20.34 11.84
CA GLU A 175 3.69 -21.25 10.69
C GLU A 175 2.30 -21.82 10.40
N GLY A 176 1.58 -22.26 11.43
CA GLY A 176 0.20 -22.70 11.30
C GLY A 176 -0.76 -21.58 10.85
N LEU A 177 -0.47 -20.33 11.21
CA LEU A 177 -1.20 -19.17 10.71
C LEU A 177 -0.98 -18.95 9.21
N LEU A 178 0.26 -19.03 8.73
CA LEU A 178 0.59 -18.85 7.32
C LEU A 178 0.02 -19.98 6.45
N GLU A 179 0.03 -21.23 6.91
CA GLU A 179 -0.59 -22.35 6.19
C GLU A 179 -2.13 -22.20 6.13
N ARG A 180 -2.78 -21.74 7.20
CA ARG A 180 -4.22 -21.41 7.15
C ARG A 180 -4.52 -20.28 6.16
N LEU A 181 -3.68 -19.23 6.12
CA LEU A 181 -3.81 -18.15 5.15
C LEU A 181 -3.67 -18.65 3.71
N LYS A 182 -2.71 -19.54 3.47
CA LYS A 182 -2.48 -20.14 2.15
C LYS A 182 -3.63 -21.05 1.72
N ALA A 183 -4.26 -21.76 2.65
CA ALA A 183 -5.43 -22.60 2.39
C ALA A 183 -6.72 -21.78 2.17
N ASP A 184 -6.96 -20.73 2.97
CA ASP A 184 -8.14 -19.86 2.86
C ASP A 184 -8.03 -18.87 1.68
N ARG A 185 -6.79 -18.44 1.37
CA ARG A 185 -6.38 -17.54 0.28
C ARG A 185 -7.36 -16.38 0.01
N PRO A 186 -7.54 -15.47 0.99
CA PRO A 186 -8.42 -14.32 0.82
C PRO A 186 -7.97 -13.41 -0.34
N ASP A 187 -8.93 -12.71 -0.95
CA ASP A 187 -8.61 -11.64 -1.91
C ASP A 187 -7.75 -10.57 -1.24
N ILE A 188 -8.09 -10.23 0.01
CA ILE A 188 -7.42 -9.18 0.78
C ILE A 188 -7.13 -9.64 2.20
N LEU A 189 -5.89 -9.47 2.64
CA LEU A 189 -5.48 -9.61 4.03
C LEU A 189 -5.19 -8.23 4.64
N LEU A 190 -5.97 -7.84 5.63
CA LEU A 190 -5.74 -6.63 6.43
C LEU A 190 -4.88 -6.98 7.65
N VAL A 191 -3.72 -6.34 7.79
CA VAL A 191 -2.74 -6.57 8.85
C VAL A 191 -2.67 -5.37 9.80
N ALA A 192 -3.06 -5.55 11.05
CA ALA A 192 -3.16 -4.51 12.08
C ALA A 192 -2.16 -4.72 13.22
N PHE A 193 -0.86 -4.80 12.92
CA PHE A 193 0.21 -4.90 13.94
C PHE A 193 0.82 -3.54 14.31
N GLY A 194 0.48 -2.48 13.58
CA GLY A 194 1.07 -1.16 13.75
C GLY A 194 2.44 -1.04 13.07
N ASN A 195 2.87 0.20 12.86
CA ASN A 195 4.18 0.47 12.26
C ASN A 195 5.32 0.25 13.27
N PRO A 196 6.44 -0.37 12.87
CA PRO A 196 6.75 -0.92 11.54
C PRO A 196 6.47 -2.43 11.41
N LEU A 197 5.89 -3.07 12.42
CA LEU A 197 5.75 -4.52 12.52
C LEU A 197 4.92 -5.10 11.37
N GLN A 198 3.82 -4.43 11.00
CA GLN A 198 2.98 -4.87 9.89
C GLN A 198 3.72 -4.82 8.54
N GLU A 199 4.50 -3.77 8.26
CA GLU A 199 5.26 -3.66 7.02
C GLU A 199 6.33 -4.75 6.95
N ARG A 200 7.03 -5.01 8.05
CA ARG A 200 8.03 -6.07 8.14
C ARG A 200 7.42 -7.46 7.95
N PHE A 201 6.29 -7.72 8.61
CA PHE A 201 5.57 -8.98 8.47
C PHE A 201 5.10 -9.19 7.02
N ILE A 202 4.43 -8.21 6.42
CA ILE A 202 3.95 -8.28 5.03
C ILE A 202 5.13 -8.49 4.07
N ALA A 203 6.24 -7.77 4.27
CA ALA A 203 7.41 -7.87 3.41
C ALA A 203 8.04 -9.26 3.47
N ALA A 204 8.21 -9.81 4.68
CA ALA A 204 8.96 -11.04 4.92
C ALA A 204 8.15 -12.32 4.76
N LYS A 205 6.85 -12.29 5.03
CA LYS A 205 6.02 -13.50 5.17
C LYS A 205 4.95 -13.64 4.11
N LEU A 206 4.47 -12.54 3.54
CA LEU A 206 3.35 -12.56 2.61
C LEU A 206 3.80 -12.51 1.15
N GLY A 207 3.05 -13.22 0.32
CA GLY A 207 3.31 -13.45 -1.10
C GLY A 207 2.03 -13.87 -1.83
N PRO A 208 2.10 -14.09 -3.16
CA PRO A 208 0.94 -14.37 -4.01
C PRO A 208 0.11 -15.62 -3.62
N GLN A 209 0.74 -16.56 -2.92
CA GLN A 209 0.10 -17.77 -2.41
C GLN A 209 -0.81 -17.49 -1.20
N HIS A 210 -0.65 -16.36 -0.52
CA HIS A 210 -1.41 -16.04 0.70
C HIS A 210 -2.62 -15.15 0.41
N CYS A 211 -2.49 -14.15 -0.47
CA CYS A 211 -3.56 -13.24 -0.86
C CYS A 211 -3.17 -12.39 -2.08
N ALA A 212 -4.15 -11.79 -2.73
CA ALA A 212 -3.89 -10.84 -3.82
C ALA A 212 -3.46 -9.45 -3.29
N VAL A 213 -4.02 -9.01 -2.16
CA VAL A 213 -3.63 -7.75 -1.52
C VAL A 213 -3.31 -7.97 -0.04
N ALA A 214 -2.09 -7.62 0.39
CA ALA A 214 -1.69 -7.58 1.79
C ALA A 214 -1.53 -6.12 2.24
N ALA A 215 -2.41 -5.65 3.12
CA ALA A 215 -2.46 -4.25 3.52
C ALA A 215 -2.16 -4.03 5.00
N GLY A 216 -1.15 -3.22 5.29
CA GLY A 216 -0.89 -2.74 6.64
C GLY A 216 -1.88 -1.63 7.01
N VAL A 217 -2.77 -1.87 7.96
CA VAL A 217 -3.91 -0.96 8.25
C VAL A 217 -3.85 -0.26 9.62
N GLY A 218 -2.87 -0.61 10.46
CA GLY A 218 -2.71 -0.02 11.78
C GLY A 218 -4.01 -0.07 12.61
N ALA A 219 -4.48 1.08 13.06
CA ALA A 219 -5.65 1.19 13.95
C ALA A 219 -7.01 1.04 13.25
N LEU A 220 -7.07 0.63 11.98
CA LEU A 220 -8.34 0.48 11.25
C LEU A 220 -9.34 -0.40 11.98
N PHE A 221 -8.88 -1.49 12.61
CA PHE A 221 -9.76 -2.39 13.36
C PHE A 221 -10.35 -1.71 14.59
N ASP A 222 -9.60 -0.87 15.30
CA ASP A 222 -10.13 -0.12 16.45
C ASP A 222 -11.27 0.83 16.02
N PHE A 223 -11.22 1.39 14.81
CA PHE A 223 -12.31 2.20 14.27
C PHE A 223 -13.56 1.39 13.94
N PHE A 224 -13.42 0.25 13.27
CA PHE A 224 -14.57 -0.61 12.95
C PHE A 224 -15.14 -1.31 14.18
N ALA A 225 -14.30 -1.68 15.15
CA ALA A 225 -14.73 -2.27 16.41
C ALA A 225 -15.41 -1.27 17.36
N GLY A 226 -15.47 0.02 17.01
CA GLY A 226 -16.07 1.07 17.83
C GLY A 226 -15.23 1.51 19.03
N GLU A 227 -13.97 1.06 19.13
CA GLU A 227 -13.04 1.41 20.21
C GLU A 227 -12.57 2.86 20.11
N VAL A 228 -12.46 3.37 18.88
CA VAL A 228 -12.00 4.74 18.61
C VAL A 228 -13.07 5.48 17.82
N GLN A 229 -13.57 6.57 18.39
CA GLN A 229 -14.48 7.46 17.69
C GLN A 229 -13.71 8.23 16.60
N ARG A 230 -14.28 8.27 15.40
CA ARG A 230 -13.78 9.12 14.31
C ARG A 230 -13.89 10.58 14.71
N ALA A 231 -12.92 11.38 14.27
CA ALA A 231 -13.00 12.83 14.46
C ALA A 231 -14.28 13.39 13.80
N PRO A 232 -14.97 14.35 14.43
CA PRO A 232 -16.11 15.03 13.82
C PRO A 232 -15.75 15.60 12.45
N GLU A 233 -16.74 15.72 11.58
CA GLU A 233 -16.50 16.07 10.18
C GLU A 233 -15.77 17.40 10.01
N ALA A 234 -16.07 18.39 10.85
CA ALA A 234 -15.35 19.67 10.87
C ALA A 234 -13.83 19.48 11.06
N PHE A 235 -13.40 18.64 12.02
CA PHE A 235 -11.99 18.35 12.25
C PHE A 235 -11.34 17.63 11.07
N ARG A 236 -12.05 16.71 10.42
CA ARG A 236 -11.56 16.01 9.22
C ARG A 236 -11.39 16.96 8.04
N ARG A 237 -12.38 17.83 7.78
CA ARG A 237 -12.32 18.86 6.73
C ARG A 237 -11.18 19.85 6.96
N MET A 238 -10.92 20.21 8.22
CA MET A 238 -9.77 21.05 8.61
C MET A 238 -8.44 20.29 8.66
N ARG A 239 -8.41 18.98 8.39
CA ARG A 239 -7.24 18.10 8.50
C ARG A 239 -6.60 18.06 9.91
N LEU A 240 -7.42 18.31 10.94
CA LEU A 240 -7.05 18.33 12.37
C LEU A 240 -7.41 17.02 13.09
N GLU A 241 -7.67 15.93 12.36
CA GLU A 241 -7.98 14.64 12.97
C GLU A 241 -6.89 14.17 13.95
N TRP A 242 -5.61 14.44 13.65
CA TRP A 242 -4.51 14.11 14.54
C TRP A 242 -4.60 14.85 15.89
N VAL A 243 -5.13 16.08 15.92
CA VAL A 243 -5.36 16.85 17.16
C VAL A 243 -6.48 16.20 17.96
N TYR A 244 -7.58 15.85 17.30
CA TYR A 244 -8.70 15.16 17.95
C TYR A 244 -8.25 13.82 18.56
N ARG A 245 -7.45 13.04 17.83
CA ARG A 245 -6.90 11.78 18.35
C ARG A 245 -5.94 12.01 19.52
N LEU A 246 -5.09 13.05 19.46
CA LEU A 246 -4.22 13.41 20.57
C LEU A 246 -5.02 13.77 21.82
N TRP A 247 -6.14 14.46 21.66
CA TRP A 247 -7.03 14.81 22.77
C TRP A 247 -7.70 13.58 23.40
N LEU A 248 -8.12 12.60 22.59
CA LEU A 248 -8.70 11.34 23.09
C LEU A 248 -7.66 10.41 23.74
N GLU A 249 -6.44 10.36 23.21
CA GLU A 249 -5.41 9.42 23.64
C GLU A 249 -4.06 10.09 23.95
N PRO A 250 -4.02 11.10 24.84
CA PRO A 250 -2.84 11.94 25.03
C PRO A 250 -1.63 11.11 25.47
N ARG A 251 -1.82 10.16 26.41
CA ARG A 251 -0.73 9.29 26.90
C ARG A 251 -0.10 8.43 25.81
N ARG A 252 -0.89 7.97 24.83
CA ARG A 252 -0.42 7.11 23.73
C ARG A 252 0.22 7.93 22.62
N LEU A 253 -0.37 9.07 22.26
CA LEU A 253 -0.04 9.78 21.03
C LEU A 253 0.84 11.04 21.21
N TRP A 254 1.06 11.51 22.44
CA TRP A 254 1.84 12.74 22.66
C TRP A 254 3.25 12.66 22.07
N ARG A 255 4.00 11.57 22.29
CA ARG A 255 5.36 11.43 21.72
C ARG A 255 5.30 11.46 20.20
N ARG A 256 4.34 10.75 19.61
CA ARG A 256 4.17 10.64 18.16
C ARG A 256 3.88 11.99 17.51
N TYR A 257 3.07 12.85 18.14
CA TYR A 257 2.69 14.11 17.54
C TYR A 257 3.52 15.30 18.00
N VAL A 258 3.78 15.45 19.30
CA VAL A 258 4.50 16.60 19.86
C VAL A 258 5.98 16.53 19.55
N LEU A 259 6.60 15.33 19.61
CA LEU A 259 8.02 15.15 19.27
C LEU A 259 8.18 14.66 17.83
N GLY A 260 7.30 13.78 17.37
CA GLY A 260 7.40 13.19 16.05
C GLY A 260 7.10 14.16 14.91
N ASN A 261 6.11 15.06 15.02
CA ASN A 261 5.82 16.00 13.92
C ASN A 261 6.99 16.97 13.68
N PRO A 262 7.61 17.60 14.69
CA PRO A 262 8.82 18.39 14.49
C PRO A 262 10.00 17.57 13.91
N ALA A 263 10.21 16.35 14.41
CA ALA A 263 11.26 15.47 13.89
C ALA A 263 11.06 15.11 12.41
N PHE A 264 9.81 14.95 11.98
CA PHE A 264 9.44 14.72 10.59
C PHE A 264 9.72 15.97 9.74
N LEU A 265 9.25 17.14 10.16
CA LEU A 265 9.46 18.40 9.43
C LEU A 265 10.95 18.69 9.26
N MET A 266 11.77 18.48 10.29
CA MET A 266 13.22 18.63 10.20
C MET A 266 13.86 17.66 9.20
N ARG A 267 13.34 16.44 9.05
CA ARG A 267 13.84 15.47 8.06
C ARG A 267 13.51 15.90 6.64
N VAL A 268 12.27 16.33 6.40
CA VAL A 268 11.85 16.87 5.09
C VAL A 268 12.67 18.12 4.76
N LEU A 269 12.87 19.03 5.71
CA LEU A 269 13.68 20.23 5.50
C LEU A 269 15.14 19.87 5.16
N ARG A 270 15.74 18.90 5.86
CA ARG A 270 17.09 18.42 5.53
C ARG A 270 17.15 17.83 4.12
N GLN A 271 16.15 17.05 3.71
CA GLN A 271 16.06 16.49 2.36
C GLN A 271 15.88 17.58 1.28
N TYR A 272 15.15 18.65 1.60
CA TYR A 272 15.02 19.82 0.73
C TYR A 272 16.39 20.48 0.54
N LEU A 273 17.06 20.81 1.65
CA LEU A 273 18.37 21.49 1.64
C LEU A 273 19.48 20.65 1.00
N SER A 274 19.43 19.32 1.08
CA SER A 274 20.41 18.44 0.46
C SER A 274 20.19 18.22 -1.04
N GLY A 275 19.11 18.73 -1.63
CA GLY A 275 18.78 18.54 -3.06
C GLY A 275 18.43 17.10 -3.46
N THR A 276 18.34 16.17 -2.50
CA THR A 276 18.19 14.73 -2.76
C THR A 276 16.83 14.37 -3.38
N HIS A 277 15.85 15.27 -3.32
CA HIS A 277 14.51 15.10 -3.89
C HIS A 277 14.44 15.32 -5.42
N ALA A 278 15.42 16.03 -6.00
CA ALA A 278 15.44 16.40 -7.43
C ALA A 278 16.26 15.42 -8.30
N ALA A 279 16.99 14.48 -7.68
CA ALA A 279 18.00 13.65 -8.35
C ALA A 279 17.53 12.26 -8.81
N ARG A 280 16.22 11.98 -8.88
CA ARG A 280 15.68 10.66 -9.28
C ARG A 280 14.38 10.76 -10.06
#